data_AF-A0A9E3GUV2-F1
#
_entry.id   AF-A0A9E3GUV2-F1
#
_cell.length_a   1.000
_cell.length_b   1.000
_cell.length_c   1.000
_cell.angle_alpha   90.00
_cell.angle_beta   90.00
_cell.angle_gamma   90.00
#
_symmetry.space_group_name_H-M   'P 1'
#
loop_
_entity.id
_entity.type
_entity.pdbx_description
1 polymer ?
#
loop_
_entity_poly.entity_id
_entity_poly.type
_entity_poly.pdbx_seq_one_letter_code
_entity_poly.pdbx_strand_id
1 'polypeptide(L)'
;MIDPVVTILATAFRHPISAPNIEAGYERFRALSADALDEDGFRAGVAECLRRGLIREPIRLPEGALQCHWHLELTPAGVAAARGLEND
;
A
#
# COMPACT_ATOMS: atom_id res chain seq x y z
N MET A 1 -2.52 11.87 -14.96
CA MET A 1 -1.70 10.79 -14.38
C MET A 1 -2.15 10.67 -12.93
N ILE A 2 -2.59 9.49 -12.49
CA ILE A 2 -3.05 9.32 -11.11
C ILE A 2 -1.81 9.31 -10.21
N ASP A 3 -1.82 10.08 -9.12
CA ASP A 3 -0.69 10.12 -8.19
C ASP A 3 -0.58 8.79 -7.43
N PRO A 4 0.57 8.09 -7.50
CA PRO A 4 0.72 6.77 -6.90
C PRO A 4 0.52 6.75 -5.38
N VAL A 5 0.94 7.82 -4.68
CA VAL A 5 0.78 7.92 -3.22
C VAL A 5 -0.71 8.06 -2.88
N VAL A 6 -1.41 8.94 -3.58
CA VAL A 6 -2.85 9.17 -3.40
C VAL A 6 -3.62 7.88 -3.61
N THR A 7 -3.37 7.14 -4.69
CA THR A 7 -4.05 5.86 -4.95
C THR A 7 -3.77 4.84 -3.86
N ILE A 8 -2.50 4.69 -3.45
CA ILE A 8 -2.13 3.74 -2.41
C ILE A 8 -2.80 4.08 -1.09
N LEU A 9 -2.78 5.33 -0.66
CA LEU A 9 -3.40 5.75 0.59
C LEU A 9 -4.90 5.57 0.56
N ALA A 10 -5.57 5.98 -0.52
CA ALA A 10 -7.02 5.86 -0.66
C ALA A 10 -7.47 4.38 -0.67
N THR A 11 -6.76 3.52 -1.40
CA THR A 11 -7.06 2.09 -1.45
C THR A 11 -6.77 1.42 -0.12
N ALA A 12 -5.61 1.65 0.48
CA ALA A 12 -5.21 1.06 1.76
C ALA A 12 -6.10 1.50 2.93
N PHE A 13 -6.57 2.75 2.90
CA PHE A 13 -7.47 3.29 3.93
C PHE A 13 -8.83 2.59 3.93
N ARG A 14 -9.35 2.24 2.75
CA ARG A 14 -10.64 1.57 2.59
C ARG A 14 -10.52 0.05 2.69
N HIS A 15 -9.38 -0.48 2.25
CA HIS A 15 -9.14 -1.91 2.13
C HIS A 15 -7.73 -2.24 2.66
N PRO A 16 -7.58 -2.73 3.90
CA PRO A 16 -6.30 -3.20 4.39
C PRO A 16 -5.78 -4.33 3.49
N ILE A 17 -4.51 -4.25 3.09
CA ILE A 17 -3.90 -5.18 2.14
C ILE A 17 -2.89 -6.06 2.86
N SER A 18 -3.20 -7.36 2.97
CA SER A 18 -2.29 -8.39 3.46
C SER A 18 -2.06 -9.45 2.38
N ALA A 19 -0.82 -9.88 2.20
CA ALA A 19 -0.41 -10.81 1.15
C ALA A 19 0.88 -11.59 1.54
N PRO A 20 1.18 -12.73 0.89
CA PRO A 20 2.41 -13.48 1.14
C PRO A 20 3.68 -12.77 0.69
N ASN A 21 3.61 -11.86 -0.26
CA ASN A 21 4.75 -11.08 -0.75
C ASN A 21 4.24 -9.80 -1.43
N ILE A 22 5.16 -8.98 -1.93
CA ILE A 22 4.81 -7.70 -2.56
C ILE A 22 4.11 -7.92 -3.90
N GLU A 23 4.43 -8.98 -4.63
CA GLU A 23 3.81 -9.33 -5.90
C GLU A 23 2.33 -9.70 -5.71
N ALA A 24 2.02 -10.54 -4.73
CA ALA A 24 0.64 -10.86 -4.36
C ALA A 24 -0.07 -9.66 -3.71
N GLY A 25 0.68 -8.78 -3.05
CA GLY A 25 0.18 -7.50 -2.55
C GLY A 25 -0.26 -6.57 -3.68
N TYR A 26 0.55 -6.49 -4.74
CA TYR A 26 0.25 -5.75 -5.96
C TYR A 26 -0.98 -6.31 -6.66
N GLU A 27 -1.08 -7.62 -6.86
CA GLU A 27 -2.27 -8.24 -7.49
C GLU A 27 -3.55 -7.91 -6.71
N ARG A 28 -3.49 -7.93 -5.37
CA ARG A 28 -4.63 -7.57 -4.52
C ARG A 28 -4.94 -6.08 -4.60
N PHE A 29 -3.93 -5.21 -4.59
CA PHE A 29 -4.08 -3.77 -4.77
C PHE A 29 -4.70 -3.44 -6.13
N ARG A 30 -4.23 -4.08 -7.21
CA ARG A 30 -4.70 -3.90 -8.58
C ARG A 30 -6.18 -4.22 -8.71
N ALA A 31 -6.62 -5.33 -8.11
CA ALA A 31 -8.04 -5.71 -8.06
C ALA A 31 -8.91 -4.69 -7.29
N LEU A 32 -8.38 -4.06 -6.25
CA LEU A 32 -9.09 -3.07 -5.42
C LEU A 32 -9.08 -1.65 -6.00
N SER A 33 -8.06 -1.32 -6.79
CA SER A 33 -7.86 0.00 -7.39
C SER A 33 -8.32 0.09 -8.85
N ALA A 34 -8.91 -0.98 -9.38
CA ALA A 34 -9.37 -1.07 -10.77
C ALA A 34 -8.28 -0.72 -11.80
N ASP A 35 -7.09 -1.31 -11.65
CA ASP A 35 -5.94 -1.09 -12.54
C ASP A 35 -5.40 0.36 -12.56
N ALA A 36 -5.62 1.12 -11.49
CA ALA A 36 -5.21 2.53 -11.45
C ALA A 36 -3.69 2.77 -11.55
N LEU A 37 -2.87 1.79 -11.15
CA LEU A 37 -1.40 1.82 -11.28
C LEU A 37 -0.90 0.50 -11.85
N ASP A 38 0.17 0.59 -12.65
CA ASP A 38 1.00 -0.56 -13.01
C ASP A 38 1.93 -0.96 -11.85
N GLU A 39 2.68 -2.05 -12.02
CA GLU A 39 3.52 -2.61 -10.97
C GLU A 39 4.65 -1.65 -10.56
N ASP A 40 5.27 -0.97 -11.53
CA ASP A 40 6.31 0.03 -11.28
C ASP A 40 5.76 1.24 -10.53
N GLY A 41 4.59 1.76 -10.93
CA GLY A 41 3.89 2.85 -10.25
C GLY A 41 3.51 2.48 -8.83
N PHE A 42 3.02 1.25 -8.61
CA PHE A 42 2.73 0.74 -7.28
C PHE A 42 4.00 0.65 -6.42
N ARG A 43 5.08 0.03 -6.92
CA ARG A 43 6.36 -0.10 -6.19
C ARG A 43 6.95 1.27 -5.85
N ALA A 44 6.93 2.21 -6.79
CA ALA A 44 7.38 3.58 -6.59
C ALA A 44 6.54 4.32 -5.54
N GLY A 45 5.21 4.19 -5.60
CA GLY A 45 4.30 4.77 -4.62
C GLY A 45 4.47 4.18 -3.22
N VAL A 46 4.66 2.88 -3.09
CA VAL A 46 4.97 2.22 -1.80
C VAL A 46 6.28 2.77 -1.23
N ALA A 47 7.33 2.87 -2.06
CA ALA A 47 8.61 3.43 -1.63
C ALA A 47 8.51 4.90 -1.19
N GLU A 48 7.70 5.70 -1.90
CA GLU A 48 7.39 7.09 -1.53
C GLU A 48 6.64 7.16 -0.20
N CYS A 49 5.58 6.37 -0.03
CA CYS A 49 4.81 6.28 1.21
C CYS A 49 5.69 5.90 2.42
N LEU A 50 6.62 4.96 2.24
CA LEU A 50 7.59 4.56 3.27
C LEU A 50 8.53 5.71 3.62
N ARG A 51 9.12 6.35 2.60
CA ARG A 51 10.04 7.49 2.81
C ARG A 51 9.37 8.68 3.49
N ARG A 52 8.06 8.87 3.27
CA ARG A 52 7.24 9.90 3.93
C ARG A 52 6.68 9.46 5.30
N GLY A 53 6.91 8.22 5.72
CA GLY A 53 6.40 7.68 6.99
C GLY A 53 4.87 7.53 7.03
N LEU A 54 4.21 7.41 5.87
CA LEU A 54 2.76 7.31 5.75
C LEU A 54 2.25 5.88 5.89
N ILE A 55 3.09 4.90 5.60
CA ILE A 55 2.81 3.47 5.82
C ILE A 55 3.92 2.85 6.65
N ARG A 56 3.61 1.77 7.37
CA ARG A 56 4.63 0.96 8.03
C ARG A 56 5.29 0.02 7.04
N GLU A 57 6.57 -0.28 7.29
CA GLU A 57 7.30 -1.28 6.52
C GLU A 57 6.54 -2.61 6.55
N PRO A 58 6.22 -3.19 5.38
CA PRO A 58 5.62 -4.49 5.33
C PRO A 58 6.62 -5.50 5.90
N ILE A 59 6.22 -6.22 6.95
CA ILE A 59 7.09 -7.15 7.65
C ILE A 59 7.50 -8.28 6.69
N ARG A 60 8.74 -8.24 6.19
CA ARG A 60 9.35 -9.35 5.46
C ARG A 60 9.95 -10.33 6.45
N LEU A 61 9.22 -11.41 6.72
CA LEU A 61 9.78 -12.54 7.49
C LEU A 61 10.67 -13.39 6.57
N PRO A 62 11.73 -14.02 7.11
CA PRO A 62 12.63 -14.87 6.34
C PRO A 62 11.91 -16.08 5.72
N GLU A 63 12.44 -16.58 4.60
CA GLU A 63 11.94 -17.78 3.93
C GLU A 63 11.85 -18.96 4.93
N GLY A 64 10.65 -19.53 5.06
CA GLY A 64 10.38 -20.66 5.97
C GLY A 64 9.61 -20.30 7.25
N ALA A 65 9.36 -19.01 7.53
CA ALA A 65 8.36 -18.63 8.53
C ALA A 65 6.96 -18.95 7.95
N LEU A 66 6.15 -19.72 8.67
CA LEU A 66 4.78 -20.17 8.30
C LEU A 66 3.76 -19.03 8.04
N GLN A 67 4.20 -17.78 8.02
CA GLN A 67 3.39 -16.58 8.05
C GLN A 67 4.07 -15.48 7.22
N CYS A 68 4.06 -15.62 5.90
CA CYS A 68 4.41 -14.49 5.04
C CYS A 68 3.22 -13.51 5.04
N HIS A 69 3.39 -12.35 5.69
CA HIS A 69 2.35 -11.33 5.78
C HIS A 69 2.95 -9.96 5.44
N TRP A 70 3.26 -9.77 4.16
CA TRP A 70 3.36 -8.43 3.61
C TRP A 70 2.04 -7.71 3.92
N HIS A 71 2.10 -6.69 4.77
CA HIS A 71 0.92 -5.95 5.22
C HIS A 71 1.17 -4.47 4.97
N LEU A 72 0.34 -3.86 4.13
CA LEU A 72 0.32 -2.43 3.93
C LEU A 72 -0.62 -1.80 4.95
N GLU A 73 -0.03 -1.31 6.04
CA GLU A 73 -0.72 -0.63 7.14
C GLU A 73 -0.40 0.87 7.11
N LEU A 74 -1.43 1.72 7.19
CA LEU A 74 -1.24 3.17 7.31
C LEU A 74 -0.76 3.54 8.72
N THR A 75 0.19 4.46 8.81
CA THR A 75 0.52 5.12 10.09
C THR A 75 -0.59 6.11 10.47
N PRO A 76 -0.61 6.65 11.70
CA PRO A 76 -1.51 7.76 12.04
C PRO A 76 -1.39 8.96 11.06
N ALA A 77 -0.19 9.24 10.55
CA ALA A 77 0.04 10.26 9.54
C ALA A 77 -0.54 9.86 8.18
N GLY A 78 -0.40 8.60 7.77
CA GLY A 78 -1.05 8.06 6.56
C GLY A 78 -2.57 8.09 6.62
N VAL A 79 -3.16 7.77 7.77
CA VAL A 79 -4.61 7.89 7.99
C VAL A 79 -5.07 9.33 7.87
N ALA A 80 -4.35 10.28 8.48
CA ALA A 80 -4.67 11.70 8.36
C ALA A 80 -4.57 12.19 6.91
N ALA A 81 -3.53 11.77 6.18
CA ALA A 81 -3.35 12.07 4.76
C ALA A 81 -4.49 11.48 3.92
N ALA A 82 -4.85 10.21 4.14
CA ALA A 82 -5.93 9.54 3.43
C ALA A 82 -7.29 10.22 3.67
N ARG A 83 -7.59 10.63 4.90
CA ARG A 83 -8.81 11.40 5.21
C ARG A 83 -8.84 12.75 4.51
N GLY A 84 -7.69 13.42 4.37
CA GLY A 84 -7.60 14.66 3.61
C GLY A 84 -8.03 14.50 2.15
N LEU A 85 -7.80 13.31 1.56
CA LEU A 85 -8.19 12.99 0.18
C LEU A 85 -9.68 12.69 0.01
N GLU A 86 -10.40 12.32 1.07
CA GLU A 86 -11.85 12.06 1.00
C GLU A 86 -12.70 13.32 1.18
N ASN A 87 -12.09 14.40 1.70
CA ASN A 87 -12.77 15.66 1.99
C ASN A 87 -12.47 16.76 0.94
N ASP A 88 -11.77 16.41 -0.14
CA ASP A 88 -11.46 17.26 -1.30
C ASP A 88 -12.27 16.78 -2.52
#